data_AF-A0A1W5CTU1-F1
#
_entry.id   AF-A0A1W5CTU1-F1
#
_cell.length_a   1.000
_cell.length_b   1.000
_cell.length_c   1.000
_cell.angle_alpha   90.00
_cell.angle_beta   90.00
_cell.angle_gamma   90.00
#
_symmetry.space_group_name_H-M   'P 1'
#
loop_
_entity.id
_entity.type
_entity.pdbx_description
1 polymer ?
#
loop_
_entity_poly.entity_id
_entity_poly.type
_entity_poly.pdbx_seq_one_letter_code
_entity_poly.pdbx_strand_id
1 'polypeptide(L)'
;MSEILNANPTIRNASDLPTRRQRTSSQSSPKNALGLFSSTIPSLPYLTDPFSAASGSSSDSDSEDHSSAEPIDEQEIYDLISTISDPEHPLSLGSLAVVNLPDIRIAPLSPNSSSPLRAVLVEITPTITHCSLATVIGLGVRVRLEQALPPRFRVDVRIKEGTHSTGEQVNKQLGDKERVAAALENSTLMGVLRKMLETCQ
;
A
#
# COMPACT_ATOMS: atom_id res chain seq x y z
N MET A 1 29.21 -3.96 21.09
CA MET A 1 29.22 -2.92 20.04
C MET A 1 27.87 -3.03 19.35
N SER A 2 27.00 -2.05 19.53
CA SER A 2 25.66 -2.01 18.92
C SER A 2 25.81 -1.71 17.43
N GLU A 3 25.56 -2.72 16.58
CA GLU A 3 25.56 -2.57 15.13
C GLU A 3 24.49 -1.54 14.73
N ILE A 4 24.91 -0.50 14.02
CA ILE A 4 24.05 0.58 13.55
C ILE A 4 23.31 0.05 12.31
N LEU A 5 22.06 -0.37 12.49
CA LEU A 5 21.26 -1.04 11.45
C LEU A 5 20.85 -0.15 10.25
N ASN A 6 21.18 1.15 10.27
CA ASN A 6 20.90 2.08 9.16
C ASN A 6 21.90 3.26 9.09
N ALA A 7 23.21 3.01 9.29
CA ALA A 7 24.22 4.08 9.34
C ALA A 7 24.34 4.89 8.02
N ASN A 8 23.91 4.29 6.91
CA ASN A 8 23.87 4.86 5.58
C ASN A 8 22.56 4.43 4.90
N PRO A 9 21.45 5.18 5.07
CA PRO A 9 20.21 4.85 4.37
C PRO A 9 20.46 4.83 2.87
N THR A 10 20.18 3.69 2.24
CA THR A 10 20.28 3.57 0.79
C THR A 10 19.17 4.42 0.18
N ILE A 11 19.53 5.54 -0.41
CA ILE A 11 18.57 6.42 -1.08
C ILE A 11 18.03 5.64 -2.30
N ARG A 12 16.74 5.30 -2.25
CA ARG A 12 16.05 4.63 -3.35
C ARG A 12 15.49 5.68 -4.30
N ASN A 13 15.72 5.48 -5.60
CA ASN A 13 15.01 6.25 -6.62
C ASN A 13 13.51 5.91 -6.55
N ALA A 14 12.67 6.85 -6.95
CA ALA A 14 11.21 6.63 -6.98
C ALA A 14 10.81 5.41 -7.84
N SER A 15 11.59 5.09 -8.87
CA SER A 15 11.41 3.90 -9.72
C SER A 15 11.71 2.57 -9.02
N ASP A 16 12.50 2.59 -7.96
CA ASP A 16 12.97 1.39 -7.25
C ASP A 16 12.10 1.08 -6.02
N LEU A 17 11.08 1.91 -5.76
CA LEU A 17 10.10 1.64 -4.72
C LEU A 17 9.20 0.48 -5.17
N PRO A 18 8.88 -0.47 -4.28
CA PRO A 18 7.99 -1.56 -4.61
C PRO A 18 6.65 -0.96 -5.05
N THR A 19 6.37 -1.06 -6.35
CA THR A 19 5.17 -0.48 -6.97
C THR A 19 4.17 -1.60 -7.21
N ARG A 20 2.88 -1.30 -7.05
CA ARG A 20 1.81 -2.19 -7.49
C ARG A 20 1.99 -2.50 -8.98
N ARG A 21 2.36 -3.74 -9.30
CA ARG A 21 2.37 -4.20 -10.69
C ARG A 21 0.90 -4.24 -11.12
N GLN A 22 0.45 -3.21 -11.84
CA GLN A 22 -0.85 -3.28 -12.51
C GLN A 22 -0.86 -4.62 -13.26
N ARG A 23 -1.89 -5.44 -13.00
CA ARG A 23 -2.19 -6.57 -13.87
C ARG A 23 -2.48 -5.98 -15.24
N THR A 24 -1.45 -5.73 -16.04
CA THR A 24 -1.59 -5.74 -17.49
C THR A 24 -2.09 -7.14 -17.78
N SER A 25 -3.34 -7.26 -18.22
CA SER A 25 -3.84 -8.48 -18.81
C SER A 25 -2.81 -8.93 -19.84
N SER A 26 -2.01 -9.93 -19.49
CA SER A 26 -1.03 -10.48 -20.39
C SER A 26 -1.81 -11.21 -21.48
N GLN A 27 -2.14 -10.51 -22.56
CA GLN A 27 -2.50 -11.12 -23.82
C GLN A 27 -1.24 -11.82 -24.36
N SER A 28 -0.93 -13.00 -23.82
CA SER A 28 -0.14 -13.98 -24.55
C SER A 28 -1.08 -14.60 -25.57
N SER A 29 -0.94 -14.21 -26.84
CA SER A 29 -1.57 -14.92 -27.95
C SER A 29 -0.80 -16.22 -28.20
N PRO A 30 -1.43 -17.41 -28.12
CA PRO A 30 -1.03 -18.52 -28.97
C PRO A 30 -1.97 -18.60 -30.17
N LYS A 31 -1.33 -18.83 -31.31
CA LYS A 31 -1.89 -18.96 -32.64
C LYS A 31 -2.86 -20.14 -32.71
N ASN A 32 -3.91 -19.97 -33.53
CA ASN A 32 -4.62 -20.99 -34.30
C ASN A 32 -4.74 -22.40 -33.69
N ALA A 33 -5.95 -22.76 -33.26
CA ALA A 33 -6.41 -24.14 -33.31
C ALA A 33 -7.93 -24.14 -33.56
N LEU A 34 -8.28 -24.22 -34.84
CA LEU A 34 -9.60 -24.65 -35.29
C LEU A 34 -9.81 -26.11 -34.89
N GLY A 35 -11.01 -26.43 -34.41
CA GLY A 35 -11.53 -27.79 -34.49
C GLY A 35 -12.16 -28.28 -33.20
N LEU A 36 -13.49 -28.41 -33.21
CA LEU A 36 -14.19 -29.51 -32.52
C LEU A 36 -15.69 -29.62 -32.83
N PHE A 37 -16.30 -28.72 -33.63
CA PHE A 37 -17.71 -28.85 -34.03
C PHE A 37 -17.96 -28.75 -35.55
N SER A 38 -17.00 -29.17 -36.37
CA SER A 38 -17.10 -29.12 -37.84
C SER A 38 -17.54 -30.45 -38.50
N SER A 39 -18.22 -31.34 -37.77
CA SER A 39 -18.61 -32.67 -38.30
C SER A 39 -20.11 -32.87 -38.47
N THR A 40 -20.95 -31.86 -38.23
CA THR A 40 -22.42 -32.01 -38.28
C THR A 40 -23.15 -31.08 -39.26
N ILE A 41 -22.44 -30.41 -40.17
CA ILE A 41 -23.10 -29.61 -41.22
C ILE A 41 -22.94 -30.33 -42.57
N PRO A 42 -24.01 -30.85 -43.19
CA PRO A 42 -23.99 -31.32 -44.56
C PRO A 42 -23.66 -30.17 -45.50
N SER A 43 -22.68 -30.38 -46.37
CA SER A 43 -22.27 -29.41 -47.39
C SER A 43 -23.38 -29.17 -48.42
N LEU A 44 -24.06 -28.03 -48.35
CA LEU A 44 -24.91 -27.52 -49.43
C LEU A 44 -24.09 -26.53 -50.28
N PRO A 45 -23.92 -26.74 -51.60
CA PRO A 45 -22.99 -25.96 -52.42
C PRO A 45 -23.56 -24.61 -52.93
N TYR A 46 -24.66 -24.12 -52.38
CA TYR A 46 -25.35 -22.95 -52.95
C TYR A 46 -26.08 -22.11 -51.90
N LEU A 47 -25.33 -21.42 -51.03
CA LEU A 47 -25.85 -20.24 -50.33
C LEU A 47 -24.73 -19.29 -49.90
N THR A 48 -23.97 -18.77 -50.87
CA THR A 48 -23.19 -17.54 -50.65
C THR A 48 -24.11 -16.35 -50.95
N ASP A 49 -24.69 -15.76 -49.90
CA ASP A 49 -25.43 -14.50 -49.98
C ASP A 49 -24.44 -13.32 -50.07
N PRO A 50 -24.40 -12.56 -51.18
CA PRO A 50 -23.50 -11.42 -51.34
C PRO A 50 -23.93 -10.16 -50.56
N PHE A 51 -25.05 -10.20 -49.82
CA PHE A 51 -25.59 -9.04 -49.08
C PHE A 51 -25.42 -9.12 -47.56
N SER A 52 -24.59 -10.03 -47.03
CA SER A 52 -24.22 -10.02 -45.59
C SER A 52 -23.16 -8.93 -45.29
N ALA A 53 -23.46 -7.71 -45.71
CA ALA A 53 -22.83 -6.50 -45.23
C ALA A 53 -23.75 -5.90 -44.15
N ALA A 54 -23.15 -5.56 -43.01
CA ALA A 54 -23.74 -4.89 -41.86
C ALA A 54 -24.61 -5.76 -40.93
N SER A 55 -23.94 -6.61 -40.15
CA SER A 55 -24.12 -6.60 -38.70
C SER A 55 -22.85 -7.12 -38.06
N GLY A 56 -21.86 -6.22 -37.95
CA GLY A 56 -20.78 -6.40 -36.97
C GLY A 56 -21.41 -6.35 -35.58
N SER A 57 -21.96 -7.47 -35.13
CA SER A 57 -22.33 -7.68 -33.75
C SER A 57 -21.05 -8.02 -33.00
N SER A 58 -20.20 -7.01 -32.80
CA SER A 58 -19.23 -7.00 -31.71
C SER A 58 -20.04 -7.07 -30.43
N SER A 59 -20.29 -8.29 -29.96
CA SER A 59 -20.78 -8.52 -28.61
C SER A 59 -19.62 -8.21 -27.66
N ASP A 60 -19.34 -6.92 -27.47
CA ASP A 60 -18.63 -6.42 -26.29
C ASP A 60 -19.57 -6.64 -25.11
N SER A 61 -19.61 -7.88 -24.65
CA SER A 61 -20.07 -8.20 -23.32
C SER A 61 -18.89 -7.98 -22.37
N ASP A 62 -18.44 -6.73 -22.26
CA ASP A 62 -17.81 -6.23 -21.04
C ASP A 62 -18.94 -6.08 -20.01
N SER A 63 -19.44 -7.22 -19.53
CA SER A 63 -20.22 -7.27 -18.31
C SER A 63 -19.26 -6.92 -17.18
N GLU A 64 -19.21 -5.63 -16.88
CA GLU A 64 -18.62 -5.09 -15.66
C GLU A 64 -19.22 -5.80 -14.45
N ASP A 65 -18.46 -6.70 -13.85
CA ASP A 65 -18.65 -7.09 -12.46
C ASP A 65 -17.35 -6.85 -11.68
N HIS A 66 -16.99 -5.57 -11.58
CA HIS A 66 -15.94 -5.07 -10.69
C HIS A 66 -16.51 -4.60 -9.34
N SER A 67 -17.67 -5.10 -8.89
CA SER A 67 -18.32 -4.61 -7.67
C SER A 67 -17.84 -5.29 -6.37
N SER A 68 -16.82 -6.14 -6.42
CA SER A 68 -16.15 -6.63 -5.21
C SER A 68 -14.93 -5.76 -4.92
N ALA A 69 -15.08 -4.80 -3.99
CA ALA A 69 -13.96 -4.01 -3.50
C ALA A 69 -12.87 -4.96 -2.98
N GLU A 70 -11.69 -4.89 -3.59
CA GLU A 70 -10.53 -5.68 -3.18
C GLU A 70 -10.17 -5.32 -1.72
N PRO A 71 -9.84 -6.31 -0.87
CA PRO A 71 -9.42 -6.03 0.49
C PRO A 71 -8.08 -5.26 0.50
N ILE A 72 -7.96 -4.34 1.46
CA ILE A 72 -6.71 -3.61 1.69
C ILE A 72 -5.60 -4.58 2.06
N ASP A 73 -4.50 -4.54 1.31
CA ASP A 73 -3.30 -5.37 1.48
C ASP A 73 -2.12 -4.56 2.03
N GLU A 74 -1.00 -5.23 2.34
CA GLU A 74 0.19 -4.58 2.89
C GLU A 74 0.82 -3.58 1.90
N GLN A 75 0.66 -3.83 0.59
CA GLN A 75 1.16 -2.95 -0.45
C GLN A 75 0.39 -1.63 -0.49
N GLU A 76 -0.94 -1.66 -0.35
CA GLU A 76 -1.73 -0.44 -0.27
C GLU A 76 -1.34 0.42 0.95
N ILE A 77 -1.08 -0.22 2.09
CA ILE A 77 -0.57 0.49 3.28
C ILE A 77 0.80 1.11 2.99
N TYR A 78 1.69 0.39 2.32
CA TYR A 78 3.00 0.92 1.92
C TYR A 78 2.86 2.14 1.01
N ASP A 79 2.02 2.04 -0.02
CA ASP A 79 1.80 3.12 -0.98
C ASP A 79 1.28 4.38 -0.26
N LEU A 80 0.37 4.23 0.71
CA LEU A 80 -0.20 5.34 1.50
C LEU A 80 0.80 6.12 2.34
N ILE A 81 1.87 5.47 2.81
CA ILE A 81 2.84 6.05 3.77
C ILE A 81 4.22 6.29 3.16
N SER A 82 4.54 5.66 2.03
CA SER A 82 5.83 5.80 1.34
C SER A 82 6.06 7.21 0.80
N THR A 83 4.98 7.94 0.50
CA THR A 83 5.02 9.31 -0.04
C THR A 83 5.17 10.39 1.02
N ILE A 84 4.98 10.07 2.30
CA ILE A 84 5.14 11.05 3.41
C ILE A 84 6.53 11.67 3.32
N SER A 85 6.61 12.99 3.43
CA SER A 85 7.88 13.70 3.43
C SER A 85 8.55 13.67 4.79
N ASP A 86 9.87 13.52 4.78
CA ASP A 86 10.69 13.64 5.99
C ASP A 86 10.70 15.10 6.50
N PRO A 87 10.68 15.33 7.82
CA PRO A 87 10.70 16.69 8.38
C PRO A 87 12.05 17.42 8.20
N GLU A 88 13.16 16.71 8.02
CA GLU A 88 14.51 17.28 7.87
C GLU A 88 14.99 17.29 6.42
N HIS A 89 14.55 16.31 5.62
CA HIS A 89 15.03 16.10 4.25
C HIS A 89 13.93 16.27 3.21
N PRO A 90 14.26 16.78 2.00
CA PRO A 90 13.30 16.89 0.87
C PRO A 90 13.09 15.53 0.17
N LEU A 91 12.98 14.45 0.95
CA LEU A 91 12.83 13.07 0.47
C LEU A 91 11.66 12.41 1.19
N SER A 92 11.06 11.41 0.56
CA SER A 92 9.97 10.66 1.17
C SER A 92 10.51 9.55 2.09
N LEU A 93 9.67 9.12 3.04
CA LEU A 93 10.01 8.03 3.96
C LEU A 93 10.31 6.71 3.22
N GLY A 94 9.65 6.47 2.08
CA GLY A 94 9.95 5.33 1.21
C GLY A 94 11.34 5.43 0.58
N SER A 95 11.72 6.61 0.07
CA SER A 95 13.05 6.83 -0.53
C SER A 95 14.19 6.73 0.47
N LEU A 96 13.95 7.11 1.73
CA LEU A 96 14.91 7.01 2.83
C LEU A 96 14.95 5.61 3.48
N ALA A 97 14.18 4.65 2.98
CA ALA A 97 14.01 3.32 3.56
C ALA A 97 13.58 3.33 5.04
N VAL A 98 12.91 4.42 5.46
CA VAL A 98 12.34 4.54 6.81
C VAL A 98 11.14 3.62 6.97
N VAL A 99 10.38 3.45 5.89
CA VAL A 99 9.30 2.47 5.77
C VAL A 99 9.68 1.45 4.70
N ASN A 100 9.47 0.16 4.99
CA ASN A 100 9.66 -0.93 4.05
C ASN A 100 8.43 -1.85 4.01
N LEU A 101 8.10 -2.38 2.83
CA LEU A 101 7.02 -3.36 2.65
C LEU A 101 7.09 -4.57 3.61
N PRO A 102 8.24 -5.26 3.82
CA PRO A 102 8.32 -6.41 4.74
C PRO A 102 8.07 -6.05 6.22
N ASP A 103 8.15 -4.77 6.56
CA ASP A 103 7.97 -4.25 7.91
C ASP A 103 6.50 -3.83 8.16
N ILE A 104 5.59 -4.12 7.22
CA ILE A 104 4.16 -3.87 7.31
C ILE A 104 3.42 -5.21 7.42
N ARG A 105 2.47 -5.30 8.36
CA ARG A 105 1.67 -6.51 8.58
C ARG A 105 0.22 -6.19 8.89
N ILE A 106 -0.69 -6.94 8.29
CA ILE A 106 -2.13 -6.89 8.61
C ILE A 106 -2.54 -8.19 9.29
N ALA A 107 -3.14 -8.09 10.48
CA ALA A 107 -3.61 -9.25 11.23
C ALA A 107 -5.07 -9.09 11.66
N PRO A 108 -5.86 -10.18 11.75
CA PRO A 108 -7.15 -10.12 12.42
C PRO A 108 -6.97 -9.80 13.91
N LEU A 109 -7.80 -8.89 14.44
CA LEU A 109 -7.66 -8.43 15.83
C LEU A 109 -8.04 -9.50 16.86
N SER A 110 -8.93 -10.42 16.47
CA SER A 110 -9.29 -11.59 17.24
C SER A 110 -9.33 -12.79 16.30
N PRO A 111 -8.55 -13.87 16.57
CA PRO A 111 -8.51 -15.04 15.70
C PRO A 111 -9.84 -15.83 15.71
N ASN A 112 -10.66 -15.65 16.75
CA ASN A 112 -11.87 -16.44 17.00
C ASN A 112 -13.17 -15.64 16.81
N SER A 113 -13.08 -14.38 16.37
CA SER A 113 -14.26 -13.54 16.15
C SER A 113 -14.42 -13.25 14.66
N SER A 114 -15.63 -13.40 14.12
CA SER A 114 -15.94 -12.96 12.75
C SER A 114 -15.99 -11.41 12.62
N SER A 115 -15.43 -10.69 13.59
CA SER A 115 -15.39 -9.24 13.59
C SER A 115 -14.62 -8.73 12.36
N PRO A 116 -15.08 -7.65 11.71
CA PRO A 116 -14.37 -7.03 10.60
C PRO A 116 -13.12 -6.25 11.03
N LEU A 117 -12.74 -6.32 12.31
CA LEU A 117 -11.66 -5.54 12.91
C LEU A 117 -10.29 -6.15 12.55
N ARG A 118 -9.40 -5.31 12.05
CA ARG A 118 -8.04 -5.68 11.66
C ARG A 118 -7.03 -4.80 12.39
N ALA A 119 -5.89 -5.37 12.75
CA ALA A 119 -4.73 -4.64 13.24
C ALA A 119 -3.76 -4.42 12.08
N VAL A 120 -3.26 -3.20 11.96
CA VAL A 120 -2.16 -2.84 11.06
C VAL A 120 -0.96 -2.53 11.92
N LEU A 121 0.11 -3.32 11.76
CA LEU A 121 1.39 -3.08 12.39
C LEU A 121 2.35 -2.53 11.35
N VAL A 122 2.96 -1.38 11.64
CA VAL A 122 4.01 -0.78 10.83
C VAL A 122 5.27 -0.59 11.67
N GLU A 123 6.35 -1.25 11.26
CA GLU A 123 7.67 -1.05 11.84
C GLU A 123 8.47 -0.02 11.01
N ILE A 124 8.93 1.05 11.66
CA ILE A 124 9.73 2.10 11.05
C ILE A 124 11.20 1.97 11.47
N THR A 125 12.10 2.27 10.55
CA THR A 125 13.55 2.27 10.76
C THR A 125 14.08 3.70 10.63
N PRO A 126 14.31 4.43 11.74
CA PRO A 126 14.84 5.79 11.67
C PRO A 126 16.16 5.84 10.90
N THR A 127 16.41 6.97 10.22
CA THR A 127 17.67 7.21 9.49
C THR A 127 18.87 7.38 10.43
N ILE A 128 18.63 7.83 11.67
CA ILE A 128 19.68 8.09 12.66
C ILE A 128 19.27 7.48 14.02
N THR A 129 20.23 6.85 14.70
CA THR A 129 20.03 6.11 15.97
C THR A 129 19.77 6.98 17.20
N HIS A 130 19.95 8.31 17.08
CA HIS A 130 19.76 9.32 18.12
C HIS A 130 18.86 10.47 17.64
N CYS A 131 17.80 10.14 16.92
CA CYS A 131 16.90 11.12 16.33
C CYS A 131 15.74 11.44 17.29
N SER A 132 15.59 12.70 17.68
CA SER A 132 14.40 13.16 18.43
C SER A 132 13.13 13.16 17.56
N LEU A 133 13.28 13.17 16.24
CA LEU A 133 12.16 13.21 15.28
C LEU A 133 11.59 11.83 14.98
N ALA A 134 12.19 10.74 15.49
CA ALA A 134 11.63 9.40 15.34
C ALA A 134 10.19 9.32 15.85
N THR A 135 9.86 10.03 16.94
CA THR A 135 8.49 10.16 17.44
C THR A 135 7.58 10.93 16.48
N VAL A 136 8.08 12.00 15.86
CA VAL A 136 7.30 12.83 14.91
C VAL A 136 7.01 12.04 13.63
N ILE A 137 8.00 11.30 13.13
CA ILE A 137 7.83 10.39 11.99
C ILE A 137 6.79 9.31 12.31
N GLY A 138 6.89 8.66 13.48
CA GLY A 138 5.90 7.68 13.92
C GLY A 138 4.49 8.26 14.05
N LEU A 139 4.36 9.48 14.57
CA LEU A 139 3.08 10.20 14.62
C LEU A 139 2.55 10.51 13.21
N GLY A 140 3.39 10.95 12.28
CA GLY A 140 2.99 11.25 10.89
C GLY A 140 2.44 10.01 10.17
N VAL A 141 3.14 8.88 10.29
CA VAL A 141 2.67 7.59 9.74
C VAL A 141 1.34 7.18 10.37
N ARG A 142 1.23 7.29 11.70
CA ARG A 142 0.00 6.95 12.42
C ARG A 142 -1.19 7.80 11.98
N VAL A 143 -1.02 9.12 11.93
CA VAL A 143 -2.06 10.06 11.51
C VAL A 143 -2.49 9.82 10.07
N ARG A 144 -1.52 9.59 9.16
CA ARG A 144 -1.82 9.29 7.75
C ARG A 144 -2.70 8.05 7.62
N LEU A 145 -2.34 6.97 8.30
CA LEU A 145 -3.10 5.72 8.25
C LEU A 145 -4.45 5.84 8.94
N GLU A 146 -4.56 6.56 10.07
CA GLU A 146 -5.85 6.81 10.73
C GLU A 146 -6.79 7.67 9.87
N GLN A 147 -6.26 8.54 9.01
CA GLN A 147 -7.05 9.34 8.06
C GLN A 147 -7.43 8.59 6.78
N ALA A 148 -6.54 7.73 6.27
CA ALA A 148 -6.73 7.02 5.01
C ALA A 148 -7.51 5.71 5.16
N LEU A 149 -7.34 5.00 6.29
CA LEU A 149 -7.95 3.69 6.49
C LEU A 149 -9.36 3.81 7.12
N PRO A 150 -10.28 2.90 6.78
CA PRO A 150 -11.57 2.82 7.46
C PRO A 150 -11.42 2.53 8.96
N PRO A 151 -12.35 2.99 9.83
CA PRO A 151 -12.24 2.89 11.30
C PRO A 151 -12.24 1.45 11.85
N ARG A 152 -12.42 0.44 10.98
CA ARG A 152 -12.26 -0.98 11.34
C ARG A 152 -10.80 -1.40 11.53
N PHE A 153 -9.86 -0.59 11.05
CA PHE A 153 -8.43 -0.83 11.22
C PHE A 153 -7.91 -0.16 12.49
N ARG A 154 -7.18 -0.92 13.30
CA ARG A 154 -6.42 -0.41 14.44
C ARG A 154 -4.96 -0.30 14.04
N VAL A 155 -4.48 0.93 13.95
CA VAL A 155 -3.11 1.23 13.55
C VAL A 155 -2.19 1.17 14.78
N ASP A 156 -1.10 0.43 14.66
CA ASP A 156 0.00 0.36 15.63
C ASP A 156 1.31 0.64 14.89
N VAL A 157 2.04 1.68 15.31
CA VAL A 157 3.30 2.11 14.70
C VAL A 157 4.41 1.97 15.71
N ARG A 158 5.48 1.28 15.32
CA ARG A 158 6.61 0.97 16.21
C ARG A 158 7.92 1.23 15.50
N ILE A 159 8.92 1.67 16.25
CA ILE A 159 10.32 1.62 15.84
C ILE A 159 10.80 0.17 15.91
N LYS A 160 11.43 -0.27 14.83
CA LYS A 160 12.04 -1.58 14.70
C LYS A 160 13.14 -1.80 15.74
N GLU A 161 13.16 -2.96 16.36
CA GLU A 161 14.11 -3.26 17.44
C GLU A 161 15.57 -3.15 16.95
N GLY A 162 16.44 -2.60 17.80
CA GLY A 162 17.86 -2.40 17.48
C GLY A 162 18.18 -1.21 16.56
N THR A 163 17.18 -0.52 16.00
CA THR A 163 17.41 0.59 15.05
C THR A 163 17.55 1.97 15.68
N HIS A 164 17.12 2.14 16.95
CA HIS A 164 17.17 3.41 17.66
C HIS A 164 17.52 3.21 19.13
N SER A 165 18.36 4.09 19.67
CA SER A 165 18.85 4.01 21.06
C SER A 165 17.74 4.10 22.11
N THR A 166 16.69 4.87 21.84
CA THR A 166 15.51 5.03 22.71
C THR A 166 14.24 4.43 22.09
N GLY A 167 14.38 3.46 21.19
CA GLY A 167 13.28 2.88 20.41
C GLY A 167 12.11 2.38 21.29
N GLU A 168 12.40 1.66 22.37
CA GLU A 168 11.36 1.16 23.30
C GLU A 168 10.58 2.30 23.97
N GLN A 169 11.27 3.36 24.38
CA GLN A 169 10.63 4.53 24.98
C GLN A 169 9.71 5.20 23.96
N VAL A 170 10.16 5.39 22.72
CA VAL A 170 9.32 5.97 21.66
C VAL A 170 8.12 5.08 21.36
N ASN A 171 8.29 3.75 21.30
CA ASN A 171 7.20 2.81 21.09
C ASN A 171 6.14 2.92 22.18
N LYS A 172 6.56 3.08 23.44
CA LYS A 172 5.65 3.34 24.55
C LYS A 172 4.90 4.67 24.40
N GLN A 173 5.55 5.72 23.90
CA GLN A 173 4.90 7.01 23.64
C GLN A 173 3.88 6.91 22.50
N LEU A 174 4.21 6.19 21.43
CA LEU A 174 3.33 6.00 20.26
C LEU A 174 2.14 5.08 20.57
N GLY A 175 2.31 4.11 21.47
CA GLY A 175 1.25 3.20 21.93
C GLY A 175 0.28 3.82 22.95
N ASP A 176 0.68 4.93 23.59
CA ASP A 176 -0.15 5.65 24.55
C ASP A 176 -1.15 6.57 23.83
N LYS A 177 -2.43 6.16 23.80
CA LYS A 177 -3.49 6.86 23.08
C LYS A 177 -3.78 8.25 23.65
N GLU A 178 -3.69 8.44 24.96
CA GLU A 178 -3.95 9.72 25.60
C GLU A 178 -2.84 10.71 25.27
N ARG A 179 -1.58 10.25 25.31
CA ARG A 179 -0.43 11.08 24.93
C ARG A 179 -0.44 11.44 23.45
N VAL A 180 -0.82 10.51 22.57
CA VAL A 180 -0.95 10.81 21.13
C VAL A 180 -2.08 11.81 20.88
N ALA A 181 -3.24 11.65 21.52
CA ALA A 181 -4.35 12.60 21.39
C ALA A 181 -3.91 14.02 21.82
N ALA A 182 -3.25 14.15 22.98
CA ALA A 182 -2.73 15.43 23.45
C ALA A 182 -1.69 16.04 22.49
N ALA A 183 -0.86 15.22 21.85
CA ALA A 183 0.11 15.70 20.86
C ALA A 183 -0.57 16.26 19.60
N LEU A 184 -1.72 15.72 19.20
CA LEU A 184 -2.49 16.21 18.05
C LEU A 184 -3.26 17.51 18.34
N GLU A 185 -3.45 17.86 19.61
CA GLU A 185 -4.00 19.17 20.00
C GLU A 185 -2.94 20.28 19.96
N ASN A 186 -1.65 19.91 19.96
CA ASN A 186 -0.56 20.86 19.88
C ASN A 186 -0.40 21.43 18.47
N SER A 187 -0.61 22.74 18.33
CA SER A 187 -0.59 23.44 17.04
C SER A 187 0.77 23.43 16.33
N THR A 188 1.90 23.47 17.06
CA THR A 188 3.23 23.42 16.45
C THR A 188 3.54 22.03 15.92
N LEU A 189 3.23 20.97 16.68
CA LEU A 189 3.39 19.59 16.21
C LEU A 189 2.50 19.32 15.00
N MET A 190 1.24 19.75 15.05
CA MET A 190 0.33 19.64 13.91
C MET A 190 0.79 20.43 12.69
N GLY A 191 1.49 21.56 12.86
CA GLY A 191 2.11 22.30 11.76
C GLY A 191 3.17 21.46 11.03
N VAL A 192 4.05 20.81 11.80
CA VAL A 192 5.08 19.91 11.24
C VAL A 192 4.43 18.70 10.57
N LEU A 193 3.46 18.06 11.21
CA LEU A 193 2.76 16.90 10.65
C LEU A 193 2.03 17.26 9.34
N ARG A 194 1.34 18.40 9.27
CA ARG A 194 0.69 18.85 8.02
C ARG A 194 1.69 19.03 6.89
N LYS A 195 2.87 19.61 7.16
CA LYS A 195 3.92 19.78 6.16
C LYS A 195 4.45 18.42 5.66
N MET A 196 4.62 17.46 6.57
CA MET A 196 5.04 16.10 6.19
C MET A 196 4.00 15.39 5.30
N LEU A 197 2.71 15.66 5.55
CA LEU A 197 1.59 15.04 4.85
C LEU A 197 1.17 15.78 3.56
N GLU A 198 1.71 16.95 3.27
CA GLU A 198 1.34 17.79 2.12
C GLU A 198 1.59 17.09 0.77
N THR A 199 2.58 16.20 0.72
CA THR A 199 2.96 15.42 -0.46
C THR A 199 2.16 14.13 -0.64
N CYS A 200 1.31 13.78 0.33
CA CYS A 200 0.50 12.57 0.27
C CYS A 200 -0.74 12.82 -0.59
N GLN A 201 -0.89 12.08 -1.69
CA GLN A 201 -2.06 12.08 -2.56
C GLN A 201 -3.10 11.03 -2.11
#